data_AF-A0A846BNH7-F1
#
_entry.id   AF-A0A846BNH7-F1
#
_cell.length_a   1.000
_cell.length_b   1.000
_cell.length_c   1.000
_cell.angle_alpha   90.00
_cell.angle_beta   90.00
_cell.angle_gamma   90.00
#
_symmetry.space_group_name_H-M   'P 1'
#
loop_
_entity.id
_entity.type
_entity.pdbx_description
1 polymer ?
#
loop_
_entity_poly.entity_id
_entity_poly.type
_entity_poly.pdbx_seq_one_letter_code
_entity_poly.pdbx_strand_id
1 'polypeptide(L)'
;MKPYHQIPIQECGEPLVPIPVEQFAVESPHPYQKLGAPYGEASPYFLRQTVVTALIKAQKQLQLQHPNWRLQIFDAYRPISVQQFMVDYTFGEVVQEQNLEPETLSEEQQQEIWQQVYQFWAQPNHNPMTPPPHSTGAAVDVTLVDATGTPVDMGSPI
;
A
#
# COMPACT_ATOMS: atom_id res chain seq x y z
N MET A 1 -18.82 -5.43 8.72
CA MET A 1 -18.51 -5.00 7.33
C MET A 1 -17.96 -3.59 7.40
N LYS A 2 -16.81 -3.27 6.76
CA LYS A 2 -16.20 -1.93 6.89
C LYS A 2 -17.09 -0.88 6.19
N PRO A 3 -17.23 0.36 6.71
CA PRO A 3 -18.18 1.35 6.17
C PRO A 3 -18.05 1.63 4.67
N TYR A 4 -16.83 1.60 4.14
CA TYR A 4 -16.57 1.87 2.72
C TYR A 4 -17.07 0.76 1.78
N HIS A 5 -17.42 -0.44 2.27
CA HIS A 5 -18.03 -1.49 1.43
C HIS A 5 -19.44 -1.12 0.93
N GLN A 6 -20.07 -0.07 1.48
CA GLN A 6 -21.36 0.42 1.03
C GLN A 6 -21.25 1.39 -0.15
N ILE A 7 -20.05 1.89 -0.45
CA ILE A 7 -19.80 2.77 -1.57
C ILE A 7 -19.50 1.88 -2.79
N PRO A 8 -20.36 1.87 -3.83
CA PRO A 8 -20.12 1.06 -5.01
C PRO A 8 -18.84 1.51 -5.72
N ILE A 9 -17.97 0.55 -6.04
CA ILE A 9 -16.82 0.81 -6.91
C ILE A 9 -17.30 0.65 -8.35
N GLN A 10 -17.15 1.71 -9.15
CA GLN A 10 -17.50 1.72 -10.57
C GLN A 10 -16.25 2.05 -11.38
N GLU A 11 -15.91 1.17 -12.32
CA GLU A 11 -14.82 1.46 -13.27
C GLU A 11 -15.19 2.66 -14.14
N CYS A 12 -14.27 3.62 -14.25
CA CYS A 12 -14.45 4.87 -14.97
C CYS A 12 -13.59 5.01 -16.24
N GLY A 13 -12.78 3.99 -16.57
CA GLY A 13 -11.90 3.96 -17.74
C GLY A 13 -10.65 4.84 -17.61
N GLU A 14 -10.42 5.42 -16.43
CA GLU A 14 -9.25 6.24 -16.17
C GLU A 14 -7.96 5.40 -16.19
N PRO A 15 -6.92 5.83 -16.92
CA PRO A 15 -5.70 5.06 -17.03
C PRO A 15 -4.91 5.03 -15.72
N LEU A 16 -4.21 3.91 -15.49
CA LEU A 16 -3.06 3.85 -14.59
C LEU A 16 -1.87 4.47 -15.29
N VAL A 17 -1.23 5.45 -14.64
CA VAL A 17 -0.10 6.20 -15.16
C VAL A 17 1.05 6.20 -14.15
N PRO A 18 2.31 6.32 -14.61
CA PRO A 18 3.44 6.43 -13.72
C PRO A 18 3.34 7.68 -12.85
N ILE A 19 3.71 7.53 -11.58
CA ILE A 19 3.94 8.65 -10.68
C ILE A 19 5.25 9.33 -11.10
N PRO A 20 5.31 10.67 -11.18
CA PRO A 20 6.56 11.40 -11.40
C PRO A 20 7.41 11.39 -10.12
N VAL A 21 8.06 10.26 -9.85
CA VAL A 21 8.75 9.96 -8.58
C VAL A 21 9.84 10.99 -8.22
N GLU A 22 10.38 11.71 -9.19
CA GLU A 22 11.33 12.81 -8.99
C GLU A 22 10.75 13.99 -8.19
N GLN A 23 9.43 14.15 -8.16
CA GLN A 23 8.74 15.18 -7.37
C GLN A 23 8.49 14.77 -5.92
N PHE A 24 8.70 13.49 -5.61
CA PHE A 24 8.38 12.88 -4.32
C PHE A 24 9.62 12.29 -3.66
N ALA A 25 9.49 11.81 -2.43
CA ALA A 25 10.44 10.87 -1.86
C ALA A 25 9.90 9.46 -2.11
N VAL A 26 10.77 8.56 -2.57
CA VAL A 26 10.43 7.16 -2.79
C VAL A 26 11.63 6.30 -2.44
N GLU A 27 11.38 5.05 -2.11
CA GLU A 27 12.44 4.05 -1.97
C GLU A 27 12.62 3.30 -3.29
N SER A 28 13.86 3.03 -3.70
CA SER A 28 14.11 2.27 -4.92
C SER A 28 15.22 1.24 -4.68
N PRO A 29 14.96 -0.07 -4.92
CA PRO A 29 13.69 -0.66 -5.34
C PRO A 29 12.60 -0.58 -4.25
N HIS A 30 11.33 -0.72 -4.62
CA HIS A 30 10.20 -0.65 -3.67
C HIS A 30 10.31 -1.74 -2.59
N PRO A 31 9.90 -1.50 -1.33
CA PRO A 31 9.99 -2.48 -0.24
C PRO A 31 9.43 -3.87 -0.59
N TYR A 32 8.23 -3.95 -1.14
CA TYR A 32 7.66 -5.25 -1.54
C TYR A 32 8.44 -5.92 -2.68
N GLN A 33 9.04 -5.17 -3.59
CA GLN A 33 9.89 -5.75 -4.63
C GLN A 33 11.17 -6.36 -4.03
N LYS A 34 11.73 -5.75 -2.96
CA LYS A 34 12.87 -6.32 -2.23
C LYS A 34 12.52 -7.66 -1.59
N LEU A 35 11.27 -7.85 -1.17
CA LEU A 35 10.74 -9.11 -0.66
C LEU A 35 10.47 -10.14 -1.77
N GLY A 36 10.55 -9.76 -3.04
CA GLY A 36 10.26 -10.64 -4.17
C GLY A 36 8.80 -10.62 -4.63
N ALA A 37 8.02 -9.60 -4.25
CA ALA A 37 6.62 -9.50 -4.63
C ALA A 37 6.43 -9.51 -6.17
N PRO A 38 5.45 -10.28 -6.68
CA PRO A 38 5.29 -10.54 -8.11
C PRO A 38 4.52 -9.42 -8.82
N TYR A 39 5.19 -8.30 -9.07
CA TYR A 39 4.64 -7.18 -9.84
C TYR A 39 4.47 -7.47 -11.33
N GLY A 40 5.23 -8.43 -11.88
CA GLY A 40 5.24 -8.72 -13.32
C GLY A 40 5.62 -7.48 -14.12
N GLU A 41 4.82 -7.14 -15.13
CA GLU A 41 5.00 -5.95 -15.97
C GLU A 41 4.48 -4.65 -15.32
N ALA A 42 3.79 -4.74 -14.18
CA ALA A 42 3.31 -3.57 -13.46
C ALA A 42 4.43 -2.92 -12.63
N SER A 43 4.24 -1.66 -12.25
CA SER A 43 5.12 -0.95 -11.34
C SER A 43 4.37 -0.56 -10.06
N PRO A 44 5.02 -0.62 -8.89
CA PRO A 44 4.43 -0.12 -7.64
C PRO A 44 4.13 1.38 -7.69
N TYR A 45 4.90 2.14 -8.47
CA TYR A 45 4.78 3.60 -8.57
C TYR A 45 3.83 4.03 -9.68
N PHE A 46 2.66 3.39 -9.76
CA PHE A 46 1.57 3.75 -10.66
C PHE A 46 0.34 4.13 -9.84
N LEU A 47 -0.47 5.05 -10.36
CA LEU A 47 -1.76 5.43 -9.80
C LEU A 47 -2.69 5.86 -10.93
N ARG A 48 -3.98 5.96 -10.65
CA ARG A 48 -4.93 6.60 -11.57
C ARG A 48 -4.57 8.07 -11.79
N GLN A 49 -4.76 8.56 -13.01
CA GLN A 49 -4.33 9.89 -13.45
C GLN A 49 -4.81 11.04 -12.53
N THR A 50 -6.05 11.00 -12.05
CA THR A 50 -6.64 11.99 -11.14
C THR A 50 -5.99 11.94 -9.77
N VAL A 51 -5.64 10.73 -9.29
CA VAL A 51 -4.92 10.57 -8.01
C VAL A 51 -3.50 11.12 -8.13
N VAL A 52 -2.79 10.86 -9.24
CA VAL A 52 -1.48 11.50 -9.50
C VAL A 52 -1.61 13.03 -9.52
N THR A 53 -2.64 13.56 -10.17
CA THR A 53 -2.89 15.01 -10.23
C THR A 53 -3.14 15.60 -8.85
N ALA A 54 -3.94 14.93 -8.02
CA ALA A 54 -4.19 15.32 -6.64
C ALA A 54 -2.93 15.26 -5.77
N LEU A 55 -2.12 14.21 -5.94
CA LEU A 55 -0.87 14.02 -5.21
C LEU A 55 0.16 15.12 -5.53
N ILE A 56 0.31 15.49 -6.80
CA ILE A 56 1.16 16.62 -7.22
C ILE A 56 0.64 17.93 -6.63
N LYS A 57 -0.68 18.13 -6.59
CA LYS A 57 -1.27 19.32 -5.96
C LYS A 57 -0.97 19.35 -4.46
N ALA A 58 -1.07 18.22 -3.76
CA ALA A 58 -0.74 18.11 -2.34
C ALA A 58 0.74 18.42 -2.07
N GLN A 59 1.67 17.87 -2.87
CA GLN A 59 3.10 18.17 -2.80
C GLN A 59 3.39 19.66 -2.97
N LYS A 60 2.75 20.31 -3.94
CA LYS A 60 2.88 21.76 -4.17
C LYS A 60 2.36 22.56 -2.97
N GLN A 61 1.22 22.18 -2.41
CA GLN A 61 0.66 22.85 -1.22
C GLN A 61 1.56 22.70 -0.01
N LEU A 62 2.12 21.51 0.23
CA LEU A 62 3.11 21.28 1.27
C LEU A 62 4.30 22.23 1.13
N GLN A 63 4.82 22.36 -0.09
CA GLN A 63 5.98 23.21 -0.39
C GLN A 63 5.72 24.72 -0.27
N LEU A 64 4.46 25.18 -0.28
CA LEU A 64 4.17 26.58 0.01
C LEU A 64 4.48 26.94 1.48
N GLN A 65 4.33 25.98 2.40
CA GLN A 65 4.59 26.17 3.82
C GLN A 65 5.98 25.65 4.22
N HIS A 66 6.41 24.56 3.60
CA HIS A 66 7.68 23.88 3.87
C HIS A 66 8.42 23.60 2.55
N PRO A 67 9.15 24.58 1.97
CA PRO A 67 9.68 24.52 0.61
C PRO A 67 10.54 23.31 0.26
N ASN A 68 11.22 22.74 1.25
CA ASN A 68 12.13 21.61 1.07
C ASN A 68 11.54 20.26 1.55
N TRP A 69 10.28 20.24 1.98
CA TRP A 69 9.64 18.99 2.41
C TRP A 69 9.01 18.27 1.22
N ARG A 70 8.93 16.94 1.33
CA ARG A 70 8.32 16.08 0.33
C ARG A 70 7.34 15.10 0.95
N LEU A 71 6.32 14.74 0.18
CA LEU A 71 5.53 13.54 0.44
C LEU A 71 6.43 12.34 0.09
N GLN A 72 6.57 11.43 1.03
CA GLN A 72 7.17 10.13 0.78
C GLN A 72 6.07 9.12 0.47
N ILE A 73 6.17 8.43 -0.65
CA ILE A 73 5.19 7.42 -1.07
C ILE A 73 5.69 6.05 -0.61
N PHE A 74 4.90 5.39 0.24
CA PHE A 74 5.20 4.03 0.72
C PHE A 74 4.57 2.97 -0.15
N ASP A 75 3.30 3.15 -0.50
CA ASP A 75 2.54 2.17 -1.24
C ASP A 75 1.53 2.87 -2.15
N ALA A 76 1.32 2.32 -3.34
CA ALA A 76 0.48 2.88 -4.37
C ALA A 76 -0.23 1.75 -5.12
N TYR A 77 0.06 1.51 -6.40
CA TYR A 77 -0.64 0.46 -7.13
C TYR A 77 -0.12 -0.93 -6.76
N ARG A 78 -1.06 -1.82 -6.44
CA ARG A 78 -0.77 -3.20 -6.09
C ARG A 78 -1.62 -4.18 -6.87
N PRO A 79 -1.06 -4.96 -7.82
CA PRO A 79 -1.79 -6.08 -8.43
C PRO A 79 -2.30 -7.06 -7.37
N ILE A 80 -3.39 -7.79 -7.66
CA ILE A 80 -3.94 -8.78 -6.71
C ILE A 80 -2.90 -9.85 -6.34
N SER A 81 -2.01 -10.21 -7.26
CA SER A 81 -0.89 -11.13 -6.99
C SER A 81 0.03 -10.60 -5.89
N VAL A 82 0.31 -9.30 -5.87
CA VAL A 82 1.11 -8.66 -4.83
C VAL A 82 0.31 -8.51 -3.53
N GLN A 83 -1.01 -8.26 -3.60
CA GLN A 83 -1.87 -8.28 -2.41
C GLN A 83 -1.81 -9.64 -1.71
N GLN A 84 -1.98 -10.73 -2.47
CA GLN A 84 -1.89 -12.09 -1.96
C GLN A 84 -0.51 -12.36 -1.37
N PHE A 85 0.55 -12.02 -2.10
CA PHE A 85 1.92 -12.17 -1.61
C PHE A 85 2.14 -11.50 -0.25
N MET A 86 1.70 -10.25 -0.07
CA MET A 86 1.88 -9.53 1.19
C MET A 86 1.04 -10.13 2.34
N VAL A 87 -0.17 -10.61 2.04
CA VAL A 87 -1.02 -11.29 3.02
C VAL A 87 -0.37 -12.58 3.51
N ASP A 88 0.19 -13.38 2.60
CA ASP A 88 0.88 -14.63 2.93
C ASP A 88 2.22 -14.38 3.65
N TYR A 89 2.97 -13.37 3.19
CA TYR A 89 4.22 -12.95 3.81
C TYR A 89 3.99 -12.52 5.27
N THR A 90 3.02 -11.64 5.52
CA THR A 90 2.70 -11.19 6.88
C THR A 90 2.14 -12.32 7.75
N PHE A 91 1.38 -13.27 7.19
CA PHE A 91 1.00 -14.47 7.93
C PHE A 91 2.24 -15.22 8.44
N GLY A 92 3.24 -15.42 7.57
CA GLY A 92 4.52 -16.02 7.94
C GLY A 92 5.27 -15.24 9.02
N GLU A 93 5.32 -13.90 8.92
CA GLU A 93 5.96 -13.06 9.94
C GLU A 93 5.27 -13.22 11.30
N VAL A 94 3.94 -13.18 11.35
CA VAL A 94 3.19 -13.34 12.61
C VAL A 94 3.41 -14.73 13.23
N VAL A 95 3.47 -15.79 12.41
CA VAL A 95 3.82 -17.14 12.86
C VAL A 95 5.21 -17.16 13.50
N GLN A 96 6.20 -16.54 12.85
CA GLN A 96 7.58 -16.47 13.35
C GLN A 96 7.69 -15.64 14.63
N GLU A 97 7.04 -14.48 14.70
CA GLU A 97 7.03 -13.61 15.88
C GLU A 97 6.40 -14.31 17.10
N GLN A 98 5.41 -15.16 16.89
CA GLN A 98 4.79 -15.97 17.93
C GLN A 98 5.57 -17.25 18.26
N ASN A 99 6.72 -17.51 17.60
CA ASN A 99 7.54 -18.72 17.74
C ASN A 99 6.74 -20.01 17.48
N LEU A 100 5.86 -19.97 16.47
CA LEU A 100 5.05 -21.11 16.05
C LEU A 100 5.63 -21.76 14.79
N GLU A 101 5.29 -23.02 14.56
CA GLU A 101 5.69 -23.77 13.36
C GLU A 101 4.49 -23.85 12.38
N PRO A 102 4.62 -23.33 11.14
CA PRO A 102 3.51 -23.26 10.18
C PRO A 102 2.83 -24.60 9.91
N GLU A 103 3.59 -25.70 9.90
CA GLU A 103 3.13 -27.05 9.56
C GLU A 103 2.29 -27.70 10.66
N THR A 104 2.35 -27.18 11.89
CA THR A 104 1.70 -27.76 13.07
C THR A 104 0.62 -26.87 13.68
N LEU A 105 0.27 -25.76 13.02
CA LEU A 105 -0.77 -24.84 13.50
C LEU A 105 -2.12 -25.54 13.62
N SER A 106 -2.79 -25.35 14.76
CA SER A 106 -4.20 -25.72 14.88
C SER A 106 -5.07 -24.77 14.04
N GLU A 107 -6.30 -25.20 13.74
CA GLU A 107 -7.27 -24.36 13.03
C GLU A 107 -7.57 -23.04 13.79
N GLU A 108 -7.61 -23.11 15.12
CA GLU A 108 -7.83 -21.95 16.00
C GLU A 108 -6.66 -20.95 15.89
N GLN A 109 -5.42 -21.43 16.00
CA GLN A 109 -4.23 -20.57 15.86
C GLN A 109 -4.17 -19.93 14.46
N GLN A 110 -4.45 -20.71 13.42
CA GLN A 110 -4.49 -20.19 12.06
C GLN A 110 -5.54 -19.08 11.92
N GLN A 111 -6.72 -19.26 12.51
CA GLN A 111 -7.78 -18.26 12.48
C GLN A 111 -7.39 -16.98 13.23
N GLU A 112 -6.75 -17.09 14.40
CA GLU A 112 -6.26 -15.93 15.17
C GLU A 112 -5.20 -15.15 14.41
N ILE A 113 -4.25 -15.84 13.77
CA ILE A 113 -3.22 -15.19 12.95
C ILE A 113 -3.85 -14.48 11.76
N TRP A 114 -4.79 -15.12 11.05
CA TRP A 114 -5.51 -14.46 9.96
C TRP A 114 -6.26 -13.21 10.44
N GLN A 115 -6.85 -13.23 11.64
CA GLN A 115 -7.48 -12.04 12.20
C GLN A 115 -6.49 -10.90 12.40
N GLN A 116 -5.26 -11.18 12.84
CA GLN A 116 -4.19 -10.18 12.98
C GLN A 116 -3.77 -9.63 11.61
N VAL A 117 -3.51 -10.51 10.63
CA VAL A 117 -3.13 -10.12 9.26
C VAL A 117 -4.18 -9.18 8.65
N TYR A 118 -5.48 -9.48 8.83
CA TYR A 118 -6.57 -8.68 8.26
C TYR A 118 -6.89 -7.37 8.99
N GLN A 119 -6.22 -7.09 10.12
CA GLN A 119 -6.22 -5.75 10.70
C GLN A 119 -5.44 -4.77 9.81
N PHE A 120 -4.35 -5.23 9.19
CA PHE A 120 -3.46 -4.43 8.36
C PHE A 120 -3.78 -4.56 6.86
N TRP A 121 -4.08 -5.77 6.40
CA TRP A 121 -4.30 -6.04 4.98
C TRP A 121 -5.76 -6.31 4.64
N ALA A 122 -6.20 -5.79 3.49
CA ALA A 122 -7.45 -6.26 2.88
C ALA A 122 -7.26 -7.68 2.34
N GLN A 123 -8.33 -8.50 2.42
CA GLN A 123 -8.36 -9.81 1.78
C GLN A 123 -8.17 -9.65 0.26
N PRO A 124 -7.31 -10.48 -0.38
CA PRO A 124 -7.19 -10.52 -1.82
C PRO A 124 -8.53 -10.84 -2.46
N ASN A 125 -8.94 -10.06 -3.46
CA ASN A 125 -10.25 -10.23 -4.08
C ASN A 125 -10.24 -9.77 -5.54
N HIS A 126 -10.59 -10.67 -6.45
CA HIS A 126 -10.67 -10.41 -7.88
C HIS A 126 -12.02 -9.80 -8.31
N ASN A 127 -13.01 -9.73 -7.41
CA ASN A 127 -14.28 -9.08 -7.72
C ASN A 127 -14.06 -7.58 -7.94
N PRO A 128 -14.32 -7.03 -9.15
CA PRO A 128 -14.10 -5.62 -9.44
C PRO A 128 -14.97 -4.66 -8.63
N MET A 129 -16.05 -5.16 -8.00
CA MET A 129 -16.92 -4.37 -7.13
C MET A 129 -16.39 -4.27 -5.69
N THR A 130 -15.48 -5.17 -5.30
CA THR A 130 -14.89 -5.21 -3.95
C THR A 130 -13.39 -5.57 -3.96
N PRO A 131 -12.56 -4.96 -4.83
CA PRO A 131 -11.13 -5.21 -4.83
C PRO A 131 -10.47 -4.60 -3.58
N PRO A 132 -9.27 -5.07 -3.21
CA PRO A 132 -8.40 -4.33 -2.31
C PRO A 132 -8.19 -2.90 -2.82
N PRO A 133 -8.24 -1.87 -1.97
CA PRO A 133 -8.18 -0.47 -2.41
C PRO A 133 -6.96 -0.14 -3.29
N HIS A 134 -5.75 -0.56 -2.92
CA HIS A 134 -4.53 -0.34 -3.72
C HIS A 134 -4.58 -0.99 -5.10
N SER A 135 -5.33 -2.09 -5.25
CA SER A 135 -5.51 -2.77 -6.53
C SER A 135 -6.41 -2.02 -7.51
N THR A 136 -7.12 -0.99 -7.06
CA THR A 136 -7.84 -0.05 -7.95
C THR A 136 -6.93 1.00 -8.58
N GLY A 137 -5.72 1.16 -8.05
CA GLY A 137 -4.80 2.28 -8.36
C GLY A 137 -5.30 3.64 -7.86
N ALA A 138 -6.33 3.67 -7.01
CA ALA A 138 -6.92 4.89 -6.46
C ALA A 138 -6.58 5.14 -4.97
N ALA A 139 -5.75 4.30 -4.37
CA ALA A 139 -5.26 4.45 -2.99
C ALA A 139 -3.75 4.67 -2.99
N VAL A 140 -3.26 5.48 -2.06
CA VAL A 140 -1.84 5.79 -1.87
C VAL A 140 -1.57 6.04 -0.39
N ASP A 141 -0.51 5.43 0.12
CA ASP A 141 -0.03 5.63 1.49
C ASP A 141 1.20 6.54 1.45
N VAL A 142 1.15 7.60 2.28
CA VAL A 142 2.19 8.63 2.31
C VAL A 142 2.55 9.04 3.73
N THR A 143 3.80 9.47 3.90
CA THR A 143 4.21 10.33 5.04
C THR A 143 4.85 11.61 4.51
N LEU A 144 5.33 12.45 5.43
CA LEU A 144 6.15 13.61 5.13
C LEU A 144 7.62 13.30 5.44
N VAL A 145 8.51 13.79 4.60
CA VAL A 145 9.93 13.90 4.91
C VAL A 145 10.36 15.35 4.88
N ASP A 146 11.26 15.70 5.80
CA ASP A 146 11.81 17.04 5.88
C ASP A 146 12.88 17.32 4.80
N ALA A 147 13.54 18.47 4.91
CA ALA A 147 14.60 18.90 3.98
C ALA A 147 15.81 17.97 3.92
N THR A 148 16.02 17.15 4.94
CA THR A 148 17.10 16.17 5.04
C THR A 148 16.70 14.78 4.54
N GLY A 149 15.41 14.60 4.21
CA GLY A 149 14.84 13.29 3.89
C GLY A 149 14.47 12.47 5.13
N THR A 150 14.46 13.07 6.32
CA THR A 150 14.06 12.40 7.56
C THR A 150 12.53 12.35 7.65
N PRO A 151 11.92 11.18 7.92
CA PRO A 151 10.49 11.09 8.17
C PRO A 151 10.06 12.00 9.32
N VAL A 152 9.02 12.78 9.09
CA VAL A 152 8.41 13.63 10.11
C VAL A 152 7.60 12.75 11.05
N ASP A 153 7.65 13.05 12.35
CA ASP A 153 6.84 12.35 13.35
C ASP A 153 5.34 12.62 13.12
N MET A 154 4.63 11.58 12.68
CA MET A 154 3.18 11.59 12.44
C MET A 154 2.39 11.03 13.63
N GLY A 155 3.06 10.69 14.75
CA GLY A 155 2.45 10.21 15.99
C GLY A 155 2.31 8.69 16.10
N SER A 156 2.64 7.93 15.07
CA SER A 156 2.72 6.46 15.09
C SER A 156 3.80 5.95 14.14
N PRO A 157 4.27 4.70 14.32
CA PRO A 157 5.00 4.00 13.27
C PRO A 157 4.18 3.95 11.97
N ILE A 158 4.93 3.78 10.88
CA ILE A 158 4.42 3.55 9.53
C ILE A 158 4.32 2.05 9.31
#